data_AF-A0A2P4SLF7-F1
#
_entry.id   AF-A0A2P4SLF7-F1
#
_cell.length_a   1.000
_cell.length_b   1.000
_cell.length_c   1.000
_cell.angle_alpha   90.00
_cell.angle_beta   90.00
_cell.angle_gamma   90.00
#
_symmetry.space_group_name_H-M   'P 1'
#
loop_
_entity.id
_entity.type
_entity.pdbx_description
1 polymer ?
#
loop_
_entity_poly.entity_id
_entity_poly.type
_entity_poly.pdbx_seq_one_letter_code
_entity_poly.pdbx_strand_id
1 'polypeptide(L)'
;NYEQIVKAHQDNPSEGKDQVSDQVKFNVFQGIMDSLFESFNASISVTSFQELSACVFSWIEEHCKPHTLRDIVMGVLHQVKSQLY
;
A
#
# COMPACT_ATOMS: atom_id res chain seq x y z
N ASN A 1 25.08 -30.29 5.23
CA ASN A 1 24.98 -29.08 4.37
C ASN A 1 23.76 -28.24 4.80
N TYR A 2 22.54 -28.79 4.80
CA TYR A 2 21.33 -28.14 5.34
C TYR A 2 21.45 -27.72 6.82
N GLU A 3 22.08 -28.55 7.65
CA GLU A 3 22.29 -28.28 9.08
C GLU A 3 23.14 -27.03 9.37
N GLN A 4 24.06 -26.68 8.47
CA GLN A 4 24.88 -25.48 8.62
C GLN A 4 24.08 -24.21 8.30
N ILE A 5 23.15 -24.31 7.35
CA ILE A 5 22.23 -23.23 6.99
C ILE A 5 21.25 -22.98 8.16
N VAL A 6 20.69 -24.04 8.75
CA VAL A 6 19.80 -23.94 9.92
C VAL A 6 20.52 -23.35 11.13
N LYS A 7 21.75 -23.79 11.42
CA LYS A 7 22.57 -23.21 12.51
C LYS A 7 22.87 -21.73 12.28
N ALA A 8 23.21 -21.33 11.06
CA ALA A 8 23.49 -19.92 10.75
C ALA A 8 22.25 -19.01 10.96
N HIS A 9 21.03 -19.50 10.69
CA HIS A 9 19.79 -18.77 10.99
C HIS A 9 19.45 -18.78 12.49
N GLN A 10 19.84 -19.83 13.23
CA GLN A 10 19.62 -19.95 14.67
C GLN A 10 20.59 -19.06 15.49
N ASP A 11 21.83 -18.93 15.04
CA ASP A 11 22.90 -18.14 15.70
C ASP A 11 22.82 -16.63 15.40
N ASN A 12 21.88 -16.20 14.54
CA ASN A 12 21.73 -14.80 14.16
C ASN A 12 20.43 -14.20 14.75
N PRO A 13 20.39 -13.85 16.05
CA PRO A 13 19.21 -13.26 16.69
C PRO A 13 18.84 -11.86 16.16
N SER A 14 19.56 -11.38 15.16
CA SER A 14 19.39 -10.10 14.46
C SER A 14 18.37 -10.16 13.33
N GLU A 15 18.13 -11.32 12.71
CA GLU A 15 17.28 -11.42 11.50
C GLU A 15 15.77 -11.19 11.76
N GLY A 16 15.36 -11.08 13.03
CA GLY A 16 13.98 -10.80 13.43
C GLY A 16 13.72 -9.38 13.96
N LYS A 17 14.77 -8.60 14.26
CA LYS A 17 14.59 -7.36 15.06
C LYS A 17 14.17 -6.13 14.27
N ASP A 18 14.45 -6.10 12.96
CA ASP A 18 14.00 -5.04 12.05
C ASP A 18 12.76 -5.44 11.24
N GLN A 19 12.13 -6.57 11.58
CA GLN A 19 10.96 -7.03 10.84
C GLN A 19 9.72 -6.25 11.23
N VAL A 20 9.21 -5.47 10.27
CA VAL A 20 7.88 -4.87 10.34
C VAL A 20 6.85 -5.99 10.49
N SER A 21 6.00 -5.92 11.53
CA SER A 21 4.92 -6.88 11.75
C SER A 21 4.01 -6.99 10.53
N ASP A 22 3.50 -8.18 10.24
CA ASP A 22 2.54 -8.38 9.15
C ASP A 22 1.27 -7.53 9.33
N GLN A 23 0.89 -7.21 10.57
CA GLN A 23 -0.20 -6.27 10.84
C GLN A 23 0.12 -4.87 10.29
N VAL A 24 1.35 -4.40 10.46
CA VAL A 24 1.76 -3.08 9.96
C VAL A 24 1.82 -3.09 8.43
N LYS A 25 2.31 -4.18 7.82
CA LYS A 25 2.26 -4.36 6.37
C LYS A 25 0.82 -4.32 5.84
N PHE A 26 -0.10 -5.02 6.54
CA PHE A 26 -1.51 -5.02 6.19
C PHE A 26 -2.13 -3.63 6.33
N ASN A 27 -1.85 -2.91 7.41
CA ASN A 27 -2.35 -1.54 7.62
C ASN A 27 -1.86 -0.58 6.52
N VAL A 28 -0.60 -0.71 6.08
CA VAL A 28 -0.08 0.09 4.95
C VAL A 28 -0.81 -0.26 3.66
N PHE A 29 -0.95 -1.55 3.34
CA PHE A 29 -1.68 -1.98 2.14
C PHE A 29 -3.13 -1.49 2.16
N GLN A 30 -3.82 -1.66 3.29
CA GLN A 30 -5.20 -1.22 3.47
C GLN A 30 -5.31 0.30 3.27
N GLY A 31 -4.46 1.11 3.91
CA GLY A 31 -4.51 2.56 3.76
C GLY A 31 -4.30 3.04 2.32
N ILE A 32 -3.44 2.34 1.54
CA ILE A 32 -3.26 2.64 0.11
C ILE A 32 -4.53 2.32 -0.67
N MET A 33 -5.12 1.15 -0.45
CA MET A 33 -6.36 0.72 -1.12
C MET A 33 -7.54 1.62 -0.77
N ASP A 34 -7.70 1.99 0.50
CA ASP A 34 -8.75 2.88 0.99
C ASP A 34 -8.62 4.26 0.33
N SER A 35 -7.40 4.84 0.30
CA SER A 35 -7.14 6.14 -0.34
C SER A 35 -7.46 6.12 -1.83
N LEU A 36 -7.08 5.05 -2.54
CA LEU A 36 -7.40 4.88 -3.95
C LEU A 36 -8.91 4.76 -4.17
N PHE A 37 -9.58 3.95 -3.36
CA PHE A 37 -11.02 3.75 -3.45
C PHE A 37 -11.81 5.04 -3.16
N GLU A 38 -11.43 5.81 -2.15
CA GLU A 38 -12.05 7.11 -1.83
C GLU A 38 -11.91 8.08 -3.01
N SER A 39 -10.71 8.18 -3.60
CA SER A 39 -10.48 9.03 -4.77
C SER A 39 -11.31 8.58 -5.97
N PHE A 40 -11.41 7.28 -6.20
CA PHE A 40 -12.24 6.70 -7.27
C PHE A 40 -13.71 7.05 -7.06
N ASN A 41 -14.22 6.81 -5.85
CA ASN A 41 -15.61 7.06 -5.50
C ASN A 41 -15.98 8.56 -5.64
N ALA A 42 -15.03 9.46 -5.39
CA ALA A 42 -15.21 10.90 -5.60
C ALA A 42 -15.20 11.30 -7.09
N SER A 43 -14.53 10.53 -7.96
CA SER A 43 -14.38 10.84 -9.39
C SER A 43 -15.41 10.19 -10.31
N ILE A 44 -16.17 9.19 -9.84
CA ILE A 44 -17.12 8.48 -10.70
C ILE A 44 -18.51 9.13 -10.75
N SER A 45 -19.09 9.09 -11.95
CA SER A 45 -20.52 9.32 -12.22
C SER A 45 -21.11 8.03 -12.81
N VAL A 46 -22.25 7.57 -12.28
CA VAL A 46 -22.90 6.27 -12.62
C VAL A 46 -24.16 6.43 -13.48
N THR A 47 -24.32 7.59 -14.12
CA THR A 47 -25.46 7.92 -14.98
C THR A 47 -25.53 7.12 -16.29
N SER A 48 -24.40 6.62 -16.80
CA SER A 48 -24.36 5.67 -17.94
C SER A 48 -23.05 4.88 -17.96
N PHE A 49 -23.02 3.75 -18.68
CA PHE A 49 -21.78 2.96 -18.85
C PHE A 49 -20.68 3.74 -19.58
N GLN A 50 -21.06 4.54 -20.58
CA GLN A 50 -20.09 5.34 -21.34
C GLN A 50 -19.44 6.40 -20.46
N GLU A 51 -20.24 7.10 -19.65
CA GLU A 51 -19.74 8.08 -18.70
C GLU A 51 -18.89 7.43 -17.61
N LEU A 52 -19.34 6.30 -17.05
CA LEU A 52 -18.55 5.51 -16.10
C LEU A 52 -17.19 5.12 -16.70
N SER A 53 -17.17 4.60 -17.93
CA SER A 53 -15.93 4.19 -18.59
C SER A 53 -14.98 5.36 -18.80
N ALA A 54 -15.49 6.52 -19.21
CA ALA A 54 -14.70 7.73 -19.39
C ALA A 54 -14.13 8.25 -18.05
N CYS A 55 -14.96 8.30 -17.00
CA CYS A 55 -14.53 8.67 -15.65
C CYS A 55 -13.45 7.72 -15.11
N VAL A 56 -13.58 6.41 -15.34
CA VAL A 56 -12.57 5.42 -14.94
C VAL A 56 -11.24 5.68 -15.65
N PHE A 57 -11.26 5.91 -16.96
CA PHE A 57 -10.03 6.22 -17.70
C PHE A 57 -9.37 7.51 -17.21
N SER A 58 -10.14 8.59 -17.04
CA SER A 58 -9.63 9.86 -16.50
C SER A 58 -9.07 9.70 -15.09
N TRP A 59 -9.75 8.94 -14.22
CA TRP A 59 -9.26 8.67 -12.86
C TRP A 59 -7.92 7.92 -12.88
N ILE A 60 -7.79 6.86 -13.70
CA ILE A 60 -6.52 6.12 -13.83
C ILE A 60 -5.41 7.05 -14.32
N GLU A 61 -5.69 7.88 -15.33
CA GLU A 61 -4.71 8.79 -15.92
C GLU A 61 -4.28 9.89 -14.96
N GLU A 62 -5.11 10.31 -14.01
CA GLU A 62 -4.77 11.37 -13.05
C GLU A 62 -4.22 10.81 -11.72
N HIS A 63 -4.84 9.77 -11.19
CA HIS A 63 -4.63 9.29 -9.82
C HIS A 63 -3.73 8.05 -9.73
N CYS A 64 -3.58 7.28 -10.81
CA CYS A 64 -2.71 6.10 -10.85
C CYS A 64 -1.33 6.35 -11.49
N LYS A 65 -0.94 7.61 -11.72
CA LYS A 65 0.41 7.95 -12.18
C LYS A 65 1.47 7.63 -11.11
N PRO A 66 2.71 7.24 -11.51
CA PRO A 66 3.76 6.87 -10.56
C PRO A 66 4.04 7.92 -9.48
N HIS A 67 3.97 9.21 -9.84
CA HIS A 67 4.16 10.30 -8.88
C HIS A 67 3.02 10.36 -7.86
N THR A 68 1.78 10.34 -8.30
CA THR A 68 0.60 10.39 -7.43
C THR A 68 0.53 9.17 -6.51
N LEU A 69 0.78 7.97 -7.05
CA LEU A 69 0.85 6.74 -6.25
C LEU A 69 1.94 6.81 -5.19
N ARG A 70 3.11 7.37 -5.53
CA ARG A 70 4.18 7.59 -4.55
C ARG A 70 3.73 8.51 -3.43
N ASP A 71 3.02 9.60 -3.74
CA ASP A 71 2.53 10.54 -2.73
C ASP A 71 1.48 9.88 -1.82
N ILE A 72 0.57 9.08 -2.37
CA ILE A 72 -0.39 8.27 -1.60
C ILE A 72 0.35 7.33 -0.64
N VAL A 73 1.31 6.55 -1.16
CA VAL A 73 2.09 5.60 -0.36
C VAL A 73 2.86 6.34 0.74
N MET A 74 3.49 7.46 0.43
CA MET A 74 4.19 8.27 1.43
C MET A 74 3.23 8.80 2.49
N GLY A 75 2.05 9.29 2.11
CA GLY A 75 1.02 9.75 3.05
C GLY A 75 0.59 8.66 4.03
N VAL A 76 0.27 7.48 3.50
CA VAL A 76 -0.12 6.30 4.31
C VAL A 76 1.01 5.86 5.23
N LEU A 77 2.25 5.81 4.75
CA LEU A 77 3.42 5.46 5.57
C LEU A 77 3.61 6.44 6.73
N HIS A 78 3.41 7.74 6.51
CA HIS A 78 3.48 8.75 7.58
C HIS A 78 2.36 8.54 8.61
N GLN A 79 1.13 8.27 8.16
CA GLN A 79 -0.01 8.00 9.04
C GLN A 79 0.23 6.76 9.90
N VAL A 80 0.63 5.64 9.29
CA VAL A 80 0.90 4.39 10.01
C VAL A 80 2.06 4.58 10.99
N LYS A 81 3.12 5.28 10.59
CA LYS A 81 4.22 5.62 11.50
C LYS A 81 3.74 6.45 12.70
N SER A 82 2.85 7.42 12.49
CA SER A 82 2.26 8.23 13.57
C SER A 82 1.35 7.45 14.51
N GLN A 83 0.88 6.26 14.14
CA GLN A 83 0.10 5.40 15.05
C GLN A 83 0.99 4.45 15.87
N LEU A 84 2.25 4.30 15.48
CA LEU A 84 3.23 3.44 16.16
C LEU A 84 4.01 4.17 17.27
N TYR A 85 3.95 5.51 17.31
CA TYR A 85 4.66 6.40 18.25
C TYR A 85 3.71 7.44 18.81
#